data_AF-A0A3M1SYW2-F1
#
_entry.id   AF-A0A3M1SYW2-F1
#
_cell.length_a   1.000
_cell.length_b   1.000
_cell.length_c   1.000
_cell.angle_alpha   90.00
_cell.angle_beta   90.00
_cell.angle_gamma   90.00
#
_symmetry.space_group_name_H-M   'P 1'
#
loop_
_entity.id
_entity.type
_entity.pdbx_description
1 polymer ?
#
loop_
_entity_poly.entity_id
_entity_poly.type
_entity_poly.pdbx_seq_one_letter_code
_entity_poly.pdbx_strand_id
1 'polypeptide(L)'
;MKPHRISSYWQLLFITFLCFIIYAEVLQRLFLNWLQDENYSHGLIIAPLIIFILYLDRKLLNRESEYPSPIAGLLLVTMALLLLLIGTLGAELFIQRISLVFMLSGIIVYLFGFRLINLLTVPLALLIFSIPIPQIIFNKIAFPLQIIASQIAVWGIRILGIPSVIKGNIIEILPRGAIQIVQLEVVEACSGIRSLMSLATLAIILAYFTKDQPIKIESSNRDLWRMVLLILLAIPTAVLTNSMRVMFTGLLTYSYGRQALQIFYHQISGFAVYLLALIILIGFNYLLKEFFKNNSTDEKQTELAENKTEIQARATSYRKNINLLLAFLAMGILIVKFIDARSDLTPQRRQLQEFPRVLGNWQQIGSDIYFSPEIEKILQASDYLVRDYASPDGKVVNLYIGYYNSQRTGVTYHSPQNCLPGTGWELKNPSLIAINTTSDHETPVNFYVIQNPESRELMIYWYQGRGRILSSEFQAKIYMILDKILKRRSDGAMIRITIPSSENEDAENLQALIDFSTQVIETLPSFVPD
;
A
#
# COMPACT_ATOMS: atom_id res chain seq x y z
N MET A 1 24.79 -15.36 -39.99
CA MET A 1 23.89 -14.42 -39.27
C MET A 1 24.23 -12.99 -39.71
N LYS A 2 23.27 -12.18 -40.17
CA LYS A 2 23.54 -10.81 -40.66
C LYS A 2 23.99 -9.88 -39.50
N PRO A 3 25.03 -9.03 -39.68
CA PRO A 3 25.60 -8.18 -38.62
C PRO A 3 24.58 -7.22 -37.97
N HIS A 4 23.55 -6.79 -38.72
CA HIS A 4 22.46 -5.98 -38.17
C HIS A 4 21.60 -6.67 -37.10
N ARG A 5 21.50 -8.01 -37.08
CA ARG A 5 20.75 -8.71 -36.03
C ARG A 5 21.53 -8.74 -34.70
N ILE A 6 22.85 -8.82 -34.75
CA ILE A 6 23.72 -8.90 -33.55
C ILE A 6 23.71 -7.56 -32.80
N SER A 7 23.82 -6.43 -33.51
CA SER A 7 23.74 -5.08 -32.92
C SER A 7 22.42 -4.83 -32.15
N SER A 8 21.30 -5.37 -32.65
CA SER A 8 19.99 -5.21 -32.01
C SER A 8 19.87 -5.95 -30.67
N TYR A 9 20.52 -7.11 -30.50
CA TYR A 9 20.50 -7.83 -29.23
C TYR A 9 21.31 -7.13 -28.14
N TRP A 10 22.49 -6.60 -28.49
CA TRP A 10 23.31 -5.82 -27.56
C TRP A 10 22.61 -4.54 -27.09
N GLN A 11 21.88 -3.85 -27.99
CA GLN A 11 21.10 -2.68 -27.61
C GLN A 11 19.96 -3.01 -26.65
N LEU A 12 19.23 -4.12 -26.88
CA LEU A 12 18.20 -4.58 -25.96
C LEU A 12 18.77 -4.97 -24.59
N LEU A 13 19.89 -5.71 -24.57
CA LEU A 13 20.60 -6.04 -23.34
C LEU A 13 21.03 -4.77 -22.59
N PHE A 14 21.50 -3.76 -23.32
CA PHE A 14 21.91 -2.49 -22.71
C PHE A 14 20.73 -1.68 -22.17
N ILE A 15 19.56 -1.67 -22.85
CA ILE A 15 18.32 -1.10 -22.29
C ILE A 15 17.95 -1.81 -21.00
N THR A 16 17.93 -3.15 -21.00
CA THR A 16 17.63 -3.94 -19.80
C THR A 16 18.60 -3.64 -18.67
N PHE A 17 19.90 -3.51 -18.97
CA PHE A 17 20.92 -3.14 -18.01
C PHE A 17 20.71 -1.73 -17.43
N LEU A 18 20.41 -0.73 -18.26
CA LEU A 18 20.10 0.63 -17.80
C LEU A 18 18.84 0.64 -16.91
N CYS A 19 17.78 -0.07 -17.31
CA CYS A 19 16.59 -0.21 -16.49
C CYS A 19 16.90 -0.87 -15.14
N PHE A 20 17.74 -1.91 -15.13
CA PHE A 20 18.17 -2.55 -13.90
C PHE A 20 18.91 -1.57 -12.99
N ILE A 21 19.82 -0.74 -13.52
CA ILE A 21 20.52 0.30 -12.74
C ILE A 21 19.54 1.32 -12.15
N ILE A 22 18.58 1.81 -12.95
CA ILE A 22 17.57 2.78 -12.50
C ILE A 22 16.77 2.21 -11.32
N TYR A 23 16.35 0.95 -11.44
CA TYR A 23 15.41 0.31 -10.53
C TYR A 23 16.06 -0.64 -9.51
N ALA A 24 17.40 -0.69 -9.41
CA ALA A 24 18.10 -1.68 -8.59
C ALA A 24 17.61 -1.67 -7.12
N GLU A 25 17.51 -0.48 -6.52
CA GLU A 25 17.01 -0.32 -5.15
C GLU A 25 15.52 -0.70 -5.03
N VAL A 26 14.70 -0.27 -6.00
CA VAL A 26 13.26 -0.57 -6.03
C VAL A 26 13.03 -2.08 -6.10
N LEU A 27 13.77 -2.77 -6.98
CA LEU A 27 13.71 -4.22 -7.16
C LEU A 27 14.22 -4.96 -5.92
N GLN A 28 15.33 -4.51 -5.32
CA GLN A 28 15.85 -5.09 -4.07
C GLN A 28 14.82 -5.00 -2.96
N ARG A 29 14.22 -3.82 -2.73
CA ARG A 29 13.21 -3.62 -1.69
C ARG A 29 11.93 -4.41 -1.99
N LEU A 30 11.50 -4.47 -3.25
CA LEU A 30 10.35 -5.27 -3.66
C LEU A 30 10.60 -6.78 -3.40
N PHE A 31 11.79 -7.28 -3.74
CA PHE A 31 12.17 -8.66 -3.49
C PHE A 31 12.26 -8.98 -1.98
N LEU A 32 12.83 -8.07 -1.17
CA LEU A 32 12.84 -8.21 0.28
C LEU A 32 11.43 -8.24 0.86
N ASN A 33 10.50 -7.42 0.34
CA ASN A 33 9.10 -7.50 0.76
C ASN A 33 8.47 -8.85 0.42
N TRP A 34 8.76 -9.44 -0.74
CA TRP A 34 8.26 -10.78 -1.06
C TRP A 34 8.83 -11.88 -0.15
N LEU A 35 10.02 -11.68 0.43
CA LEU A 35 10.62 -12.63 1.37
C LEU A 35 10.13 -12.46 2.81
N GLN A 36 9.88 -11.22 3.23
CA GLN A 36 9.63 -10.88 4.63
C GLN A 36 8.16 -10.68 4.96
N ASP A 37 7.36 -10.21 4.00
CA ASP A 37 5.94 -9.95 4.18
C ASP A 37 5.11 -11.13 3.69
N GLU A 38 4.49 -11.84 4.62
CA GLU A 38 3.66 -13.01 4.32
C GLU A 38 2.49 -12.68 3.37
N ASN A 39 2.00 -11.44 3.37
CA ASN A 39 0.89 -10.98 2.51
C ASN A 39 1.27 -10.86 1.03
N TYR A 40 2.57 -10.74 0.73
CA TYR A 40 3.10 -10.57 -0.63
C TYR A 40 4.06 -11.67 -1.06
N SER A 41 4.14 -12.75 -0.28
CA SER A 41 5.00 -13.92 -0.56
C SER A 41 4.76 -14.55 -1.94
N HIS A 42 3.54 -14.44 -2.49
CA HIS A 42 3.20 -14.91 -3.84
C HIS A 42 4.01 -14.21 -4.95
N GLY A 43 4.56 -13.02 -4.69
CA GLY A 43 5.42 -12.28 -5.61
C GLY A 43 6.65 -13.08 -6.09
N LEU A 44 7.18 -13.99 -5.26
CA LEU A 44 8.29 -14.87 -5.63
C LEU A 44 7.98 -15.77 -6.83
N ILE A 45 6.72 -16.19 -6.97
CA ILE A 45 6.26 -17.06 -8.07
C ILE A 45 5.87 -16.23 -9.30
N ILE A 46 5.46 -14.97 -9.12
CA ILE A 46 5.00 -14.11 -10.21
C ILE A 46 6.10 -13.85 -11.24
N ALA A 47 7.33 -13.56 -10.83
CA ALA A 47 8.43 -13.29 -11.75
C ALA A 47 8.72 -14.48 -12.71
N PRO A 48 8.95 -15.72 -12.24
CA PRO A 48 9.14 -16.86 -13.13
C PRO A 48 7.88 -17.19 -13.94
N LEU A 49 6.68 -16.97 -13.38
CA LEU A 49 5.43 -17.18 -14.11
C LEU A 49 5.27 -16.22 -15.29
N ILE A 50 5.64 -14.94 -15.11
CA ILE A 50 5.65 -13.95 -16.20
C ILE A 50 6.60 -14.43 -17.31
N ILE A 51 7.83 -14.85 -16.96
CA ILE A 51 8.79 -15.38 -17.95
C ILE A 51 8.21 -16.58 -18.71
N PHE A 52 7.54 -17.49 -17.99
CA PHE A 52 6.90 -18.65 -18.59
C PHE A 52 5.76 -18.26 -19.56
N ILE A 53 4.90 -17.32 -19.16
CA ILE A 53 3.83 -16.78 -20.03
C ILE A 53 4.42 -16.14 -21.29
N LEU A 54 5.46 -15.32 -21.15
CA LEU A 54 6.16 -14.71 -22.29
C LEU A 54 6.77 -15.77 -23.22
N TYR A 55 7.28 -16.87 -22.67
CA TYR A 55 7.81 -17.99 -23.46
C TYR A 55 6.71 -18.72 -24.24
N LEU A 56 5.53 -18.93 -23.64
CA LEU A 56 4.37 -19.52 -24.30
C LEU A 56 3.89 -18.64 -25.45
N ASP A 57 3.77 -17.32 -25.22
CA ASP A 57 3.22 -16.37 -26.18
C ASP A 57 4.25 -15.85 -27.21
N ARG A 58 5.52 -16.30 -27.15
CA ARG A 58 6.62 -15.79 -28.00
C ARG A 58 6.32 -15.73 -29.49
N LYS A 59 5.55 -16.68 -30.02
CA LYS A 59 5.19 -16.71 -31.46
C LYS A 59 4.21 -15.60 -31.82
N LEU A 60 3.24 -15.31 -30.95
CA LEU A 60 2.28 -14.22 -31.11
C LEU A 60 2.97 -12.86 -30.93
N LEU A 61 3.82 -12.74 -29.90
CA LEU A 61 4.59 -11.52 -29.64
C LEU A 61 5.46 -11.16 -30.85
N ASN A 62 6.15 -12.14 -31.45
CA ASN A 62 6.98 -11.90 -32.64
C ASN A 62 6.18 -11.47 -33.87
N ARG A 63 4.92 -11.90 -34.00
CA ARG A 63 4.05 -11.56 -35.14
C ARG A 63 3.51 -10.13 -35.04
N GLU A 64 3.15 -9.68 -33.84
CA GLU A 64 2.50 -8.37 -33.63
C GLU A 64 3.49 -7.23 -33.37
N SER A 65 4.80 -7.51 -33.34
CA SER A 65 5.89 -6.56 -33.03
C SER A 65 6.24 -5.57 -34.16
N GLU A 66 5.28 -5.21 -35.02
CA GLU A 66 5.55 -4.53 -36.30
C GLU A 66 5.27 -3.02 -36.31
N TYR A 67 4.66 -2.45 -35.26
CA TYR A 67 4.13 -1.08 -35.29
C TYR A 67 4.59 -0.22 -34.08
N PRO A 68 5.87 0.17 -33.99
CA PRO A 68 6.37 1.01 -32.89
C PRO A 68 5.65 2.37 -32.84
N SER A 69 5.38 2.85 -31.63
CA SER A 69 4.83 4.20 -31.38
C SER A 69 5.73 4.95 -30.41
N PRO A 70 6.78 5.63 -30.90
CA PRO A 70 7.88 6.08 -30.04
C PRO A 70 7.63 7.42 -29.39
N ILE A 71 6.78 8.27 -29.95
CA ILE A 71 6.32 9.47 -29.24
C ILE A 71 5.52 9.03 -28.00
N ALA A 72 4.56 8.12 -28.18
CA ALA A 72 3.78 7.60 -27.07
C ALA A 72 4.62 6.80 -26.08
N GLY A 73 5.54 5.97 -26.57
CA GLY A 73 6.49 5.23 -25.74
C GLY A 73 7.40 6.16 -24.94
N LEU A 74 7.92 7.24 -25.55
CA LEU A 74 8.75 8.22 -24.87
C LEU A 74 7.96 9.02 -23.83
N LEU A 75 6.69 9.37 -24.11
CA LEU A 75 5.80 9.99 -23.13
C LEU A 75 5.58 9.08 -21.91
N LEU A 76 5.37 7.77 -22.14
CA LEU A 76 5.24 6.79 -21.06
C LEU A 76 6.54 6.61 -20.26
N VAL A 77 7.70 6.57 -20.92
CA VAL A 77 9.01 6.53 -20.24
C VAL A 77 9.24 7.82 -19.45
N THR A 78 8.86 8.97 -19.98
CA THR A 78 8.95 10.26 -19.27
C THR A 78 8.05 10.25 -18.05
N MET A 79 6.81 9.77 -18.17
CA MET A 79 5.90 9.59 -17.05
C MET A 79 6.50 8.65 -15.99
N ALA A 80 7.10 7.54 -16.41
CA ALA A 80 7.78 6.61 -15.50
C ALA A 80 8.94 7.29 -14.75
N LEU A 81 9.79 8.06 -15.43
CA LEU A 81 10.89 8.79 -14.78
C LEU A 81 10.38 9.86 -13.81
N LEU A 82 9.30 10.57 -14.17
CA LEU A 82 8.66 11.55 -13.28
C LEU A 82 8.05 10.88 -12.05
N LEU A 83 7.33 9.77 -12.22
CA LEU A 83 6.79 9.00 -11.10
C LEU A 83 7.91 8.45 -10.21
N LEU A 84 8.98 7.92 -10.79
CA LEU A 84 10.15 7.47 -10.04
C LEU A 84 10.73 8.62 -9.21
N LEU A 85 10.95 9.78 -9.83
CA LEU A 85 11.48 10.97 -9.15
C LEU A 85 10.56 11.44 -8.02
N ILE A 86 9.25 11.54 -8.27
CA ILE A 86 8.24 11.92 -7.27
C ILE A 86 8.24 10.91 -6.10
N GLY A 87 8.30 9.61 -6.41
CA GLY A 87 8.35 8.55 -5.41
C GLY A 87 9.65 8.58 -4.59
N THR A 88 10.80 8.88 -5.20
CA THR A 88 12.08 9.03 -4.50
C THR A 88 12.09 10.26 -3.60
N LEU A 89 11.66 11.42 -4.12
CA LEU A 89 11.56 12.65 -3.35
C LEU A 89 10.56 12.52 -2.20
N GLY A 90 9.41 11.91 -2.46
CA GLY A 90 8.32 11.65 -1.50
C GLY A 90 8.58 10.52 -0.51
N ALA A 91 9.71 9.81 -0.64
CA ALA A 91 10.01 8.60 0.14
C ALA A 91 8.89 7.55 0.07
N GLU A 92 8.22 7.43 -1.08
CA GLU A 92 7.04 6.59 -1.27
C GLU A 92 7.37 5.43 -2.23
N LEU A 93 7.38 4.20 -1.71
CA LEU A 93 7.78 3.00 -2.44
C LEU A 93 6.77 2.52 -3.47
N PHE A 94 5.48 2.66 -3.19
CA PHE A 94 4.42 2.24 -4.09
C PHE A 94 4.50 3.01 -5.42
N ILE A 95 4.66 4.33 -5.39
CA ILE A 95 4.83 5.17 -6.58
C ILE A 95 6.08 4.77 -7.36
N GLN A 96 7.21 4.53 -6.67
CA GLN A 96 8.44 4.05 -7.31
C GLN A 96 8.22 2.71 -8.03
N ARG A 97 7.48 1.77 -7.41
CA ARG A 97 7.16 0.45 -8.01
C ARG A 97 6.19 0.55 -9.18
N ILE A 98 5.16 1.40 -9.07
CA ILE A 98 4.23 1.65 -10.18
C ILE A 98 4.98 2.27 -11.37
N SER A 99 5.96 3.13 -11.11
CA SER A 99 6.79 3.71 -12.17
C SER A 99 7.54 2.64 -12.99
N LEU A 100 7.93 1.51 -12.39
CA LEU A 100 8.53 0.37 -13.11
C LEU A 100 7.55 -0.21 -14.14
N VAL A 101 6.27 -0.32 -13.80
CA VAL A 101 5.23 -0.82 -14.71
C VAL A 101 5.06 0.13 -15.91
N PHE A 102 5.06 1.45 -15.65
CA PHE A 102 5.04 2.47 -16.69
C PHE A 102 6.32 2.45 -17.55
N MET A 103 7.49 2.24 -16.94
CA MET A 103 8.77 2.15 -17.64
C MET A 103 8.76 0.97 -18.62
N LEU A 104 8.38 -0.22 -18.16
CA LEU A 104 8.29 -1.41 -19.00
C LEU A 104 7.28 -1.22 -20.12
N SER A 105 6.09 -0.70 -19.80
CA SER A 105 5.04 -0.41 -20.79
C SER A 105 5.49 0.62 -21.82
N GLY A 106 6.20 1.66 -21.41
CA GLY A 106 6.75 2.68 -22.30
C GLY A 106 7.81 2.14 -23.25
N ILE A 107 8.73 1.30 -22.75
CA ILE A 107 9.73 0.63 -23.59
C ILE A 107 9.05 -0.32 -24.58
N ILE A 108 8.04 -1.07 -24.14
CA ILE A 108 7.23 -1.95 -25.00
C ILE A 108 6.57 -1.14 -26.12
N VAL A 109 5.89 -0.03 -25.81
CA VAL A 109 5.21 0.81 -26.81
C VAL A 109 6.21 1.48 -27.75
N TYR A 110 7.35 1.92 -27.21
CA TYR A 110 8.41 2.55 -27.99
C TYR A 110 8.97 1.60 -29.05
N LEU A 111 9.26 0.35 -28.66
CA LEU A 111 9.92 -0.63 -29.52
C LEU A 111 8.94 -1.42 -30.40
N PHE A 112 7.74 -1.70 -29.90
CA PHE A 112 6.82 -2.67 -30.49
C PHE A 112 5.38 -2.16 -30.67
N GLY A 113 5.02 -1.05 -30.01
CA GLY A 113 3.70 -0.42 -30.14
C GLY A 113 2.64 -0.88 -29.14
N PHE A 114 1.48 -0.22 -29.18
CA PHE A 114 0.35 -0.47 -28.27
C PHE A 114 -0.28 -1.85 -28.41
N ARG A 115 -0.20 -2.48 -29.60
CA ARG A 115 -0.76 -3.82 -29.81
C ARG A 115 -0.10 -4.85 -28.89
N LEU A 116 1.19 -4.68 -28.60
CA LEU A 116 1.92 -5.59 -27.73
C LEU A 116 1.50 -5.44 -26.26
N ILE A 117 1.06 -4.25 -25.81
CA ILE A 117 0.51 -4.08 -24.45
C ILE A 117 -0.70 -5.00 -24.24
N ASN A 118 -1.59 -5.11 -25.22
CA ASN A 118 -2.80 -5.94 -25.09
C ASN A 118 -2.47 -7.43 -24.94
N LEU A 119 -1.38 -7.89 -25.57
CA LEU A 119 -0.87 -9.25 -25.39
C LEU A 119 -0.20 -9.43 -24.02
N LEU A 120 0.39 -8.35 -23.49
CA LEU A 120 1.10 -8.32 -22.22
C LEU A 120 0.23 -7.89 -21.03
N THR A 121 -1.09 -7.71 -21.20
CA THR A 121 -1.96 -7.27 -20.12
C THR A 121 -1.93 -8.21 -18.92
N VAL A 122 -1.87 -9.53 -19.14
CA VAL A 122 -1.75 -10.50 -18.04
C VAL A 122 -0.40 -10.40 -17.33
N PRO A 123 0.76 -10.46 -18.01
CA PRO A 123 2.05 -10.18 -17.38
C PRO A 123 2.12 -8.87 -16.59
N LEU A 124 1.60 -7.79 -17.15
CA LEU A 124 1.58 -6.48 -16.49
C LEU A 124 0.63 -6.47 -15.28
N ALA A 125 -0.55 -7.09 -15.39
CA ALA A 125 -1.47 -7.25 -14.27
C ALA A 125 -0.84 -8.07 -13.14
N LEU A 126 -0.21 -9.20 -13.44
CA LEU A 126 0.51 -10.00 -12.44
C LEU A 126 1.60 -9.18 -11.75
N LEU A 127 2.36 -8.38 -12.50
CA LEU A 127 3.35 -7.48 -11.91
C LEU A 127 2.70 -6.45 -10.97
N ILE A 128 1.59 -5.81 -11.37
CA ILE A 128 0.85 -4.87 -10.52
C ILE A 128 0.37 -5.55 -9.22
N PHE A 129 -0.21 -6.75 -9.29
CA PHE A 129 -0.70 -7.49 -8.12
C PHE A 129 0.42 -8.09 -7.25
N SER A 130 1.66 -8.08 -7.73
CA SER A 130 2.85 -8.38 -6.93
C SER A 130 3.37 -7.17 -6.13
N ILE A 131 2.92 -5.95 -6.44
CA ILE A 131 3.38 -4.73 -5.80
C ILE A 131 2.56 -4.48 -4.52
N PRO A 132 3.23 -4.35 -3.35
CA PRO A 132 2.54 -3.98 -2.11
C PRO A 132 1.84 -2.64 -2.19
N ILE A 133 0.53 -2.62 -1.93
CA ILE A 133 -0.25 -1.38 -1.85
C ILE A 133 0.09 -0.61 -0.56
N PRO A 134 -0.10 0.73 -0.53
CA PRO A 134 0.17 1.53 0.66
C PRO A 134 -0.65 1.06 1.87
N GLN A 135 -0.04 1.05 3.06
CA GLN A 135 -0.68 0.53 4.29
C GLN A 135 -2.00 1.23 4.62
N ILE A 136 -2.12 2.53 4.33
CA ILE A 136 -3.36 3.30 4.52
C ILE A 136 -4.51 2.70 3.69
N ILE A 137 -4.24 2.34 2.43
CA ILE A 137 -5.23 1.72 1.54
C ILE A 137 -5.51 0.29 2.01
N PHE A 138 -4.45 -0.44 2.37
CA PHE A 138 -4.57 -1.78 2.92
C PHE A 138 -5.50 -1.80 4.15
N ASN A 139 -5.23 -1.00 5.18
CA ASN A 139 -6.02 -0.93 6.41
C ASN A 139 -7.48 -0.51 6.15
N LYS A 140 -7.70 0.45 5.24
CA LYS A 140 -9.04 0.90 4.85
C LYS A 140 -9.89 -0.18 4.18
N ILE A 141 -9.27 -1.08 3.43
CA ILE A 141 -9.96 -2.24 2.83
C ILE A 141 -10.06 -3.35 3.87
N ALA A 142 -9.01 -3.53 4.67
CA ALA A 142 -8.86 -4.67 5.54
C ALA A 142 -9.86 -4.73 6.66
N PHE A 143 -9.93 -3.64 7.41
CA PHE A 143 -10.68 -3.59 8.65
C PHE A 143 -12.18 -3.82 8.39
N PRO A 144 -12.83 -3.17 7.41
CA PRO A 144 -14.24 -3.47 7.09
C PRO A 144 -14.48 -4.93 6.70
N LEU A 145 -13.60 -5.53 5.90
CA LEU A 145 -13.74 -6.93 5.49
C LEU A 145 -13.59 -7.89 6.68
N GLN A 146 -12.74 -7.58 7.66
CA GLN A 146 -12.62 -8.35 8.91
C GLN A 146 -13.90 -8.27 9.73
N ILE A 147 -14.48 -7.08 9.89
CA ILE A 147 -15.76 -6.90 10.61
C ILE A 147 -16.88 -7.71 9.97
N ILE A 148 -17.03 -7.62 8.63
CA ILE A 148 -18.04 -8.41 7.89
C ILE A 148 -17.80 -9.90 8.10
N ALA A 149 -16.55 -10.37 8.01
CA ALA A 149 -16.24 -11.77 8.19
C ALA A 149 -16.55 -12.26 9.61
N SER A 150 -16.23 -11.47 10.64
CA SER A 150 -16.56 -11.77 12.03
C SER A 150 -18.07 -11.81 12.26
N GLN A 151 -18.84 -10.90 11.66
CA GLN A 151 -20.31 -10.90 11.75
C GLN A 151 -20.93 -12.16 11.13
N ILE A 152 -20.48 -12.56 9.93
CA ILE A 152 -20.95 -13.79 9.26
C ILE A 152 -20.55 -15.02 10.08
N ALA A 153 -19.32 -15.05 10.60
CA ALA A 153 -18.84 -16.16 11.42
C ALA A 153 -19.68 -16.32 12.71
N VAL A 154 -19.92 -15.22 13.44
CA VAL A 154 -20.75 -15.22 14.66
C VAL A 154 -22.19 -15.60 14.36
N TRP A 155 -22.75 -15.11 13.25
CA TRP A 155 -24.08 -15.54 12.79
C TRP A 155 -24.14 -17.07 12.60
N GLY A 156 -23.15 -17.64 11.93
CA GLY A 156 -23.03 -19.09 11.76
C GLY A 156 -22.84 -19.87 13.07
N ILE A 157 -22.00 -19.38 13.98
CA ILE A 157 -21.78 -19.97 15.31
C ILE A 157 -23.08 -19.96 16.14
N ARG A 158 -23.85 -18.86 16.09
CA ARG A 158 -25.13 -18.72 16.81
C ARG A 158 -26.22 -19.63 16.26
N ILE A 159 -26.25 -19.87 14.94
CA ILE A 159 -27.15 -20.88 14.34
C ILE A 159 -26.91 -22.26 14.95
N LEU A 160 -25.66 -22.58 15.32
CA LEU A 160 -25.29 -23.85 15.96
C LEU A 160 -25.55 -23.87 17.48
N GLY A 161 -26.20 -22.84 18.02
CA GLY A 161 -26.57 -22.75 19.43
C GLY A 161 -25.42 -22.37 20.37
N ILE A 162 -24.30 -21.87 19.85
CA ILE A 162 -23.14 -21.50 20.65
C ILE A 162 -23.21 -20.01 21.03
N PRO A 163 -23.27 -19.66 22.34
CA PRO A 163 -23.29 -18.27 22.78
C PRO A 163 -21.94 -17.60 22.47
N SER A 164 -22.01 -16.50 21.73
CA SER A 164 -20.83 -15.74 21.30
C SER A 164 -21.13 -14.25 21.25
N VAL A 165 -20.16 -13.45 21.66
CA VAL A 165 -20.22 -11.97 21.64
C VAL A 165 -19.16 -11.46 20.67
N ILE A 166 -19.52 -10.43 19.90
CA ILE A 166 -18.61 -9.77 18.95
C ILE A 166 -18.28 -8.37 19.46
N LYS A 167 -16.99 -8.02 19.48
CA LYS A 167 -16.48 -6.69 19.79
C LYS A 167 -15.44 -6.33 18.73
N GLY A 168 -15.84 -5.49 17.76
CA GLY A 168 -15.01 -5.23 16.58
C GLY A 168 -14.74 -6.52 15.80
N ASN A 169 -13.47 -6.87 15.64
CA ASN A 169 -13.02 -8.11 14.99
C ASN A 169 -12.74 -9.27 15.98
N ILE A 170 -12.99 -9.07 17.28
CA ILE A 170 -12.79 -10.08 18.34
C ILE A 170 -14.11 -10.80 18.63
N ILE A 171 -14.05 -12.13 18.69
CA ILE A 171 -15.17 -13.01 19.02
C ILE A 171 -14.89 -13.67 20.37
N GLU A 172 -15.71 -13.37 21.37
CA GLU A 172 -15.67 -13.98 22.68
C GLU A 172 -16.57 -15.22 22.71
N ILE A 173 -15.98 -16.38 23.01
CA ILE A 173 -16.68 -17.65 23.15
C ILE A 173 -16.42 -18.22 24.54
N LEU A 174 -17.46 -18.73 25.20
CA LEU A 174 -17.32 -19.53 26.41
C LEU A 174 -17.29 -21.01 26.02
N PRO A 175 -16.15 -21.72 26.15
CA PRO A 175 -16.07 -23.14 25.82
C PRO A 175 -16.98 -23.99 26.70
N ARG A 176 -17.39 -25.15 26.17
CA ARG A 176 -18.29 -26.06 26.88
C ARG A 176 -17.65 -26.56 28.18
N GLY A 177 -18.27 -26.25 29.32
CA GLY A 177 -17.78 -26.63 30.64
C GLY A 177 -16.58 -25.82 31.14
N ALA A 178 -16.22 -24.73 30.46
CA ALA A 178 -15.20 -23.80 30.92
C ALA A 178 -15.79 -22.66 31.76
N ILE A 179 -14.98 -22.09 32.63
CA ILE A 179 -15.31 -20.92 33.46
C ILE A 179 -14.74 -19.63 32.84
N GLN A 180 -13.75 -19.76 31.95
CA GLN A 180 -13.06 -18.64 31.32
C GLN A 180 -13.48 -18.48 29.86
N ILE A 181 -13.66 -17.22 29.46
CA ILE A 181 -13.91 -16.81 28.08
C ILE A 181 -12.60 -16.97 27.28
N VAL A 182 -12.73 -17.44 26.05
CA VAL A 182 -11.65 -17.46 25.06
C VAL A 182 -11.96 -16.43 24.01
N GLN A 183 -10.98 -15.56 23.76
CA GLN A 183 -11.04 -14.55 22.72
C GLN A 183 -10.45 -15.12 21.44
N LEU A 184 -11.26 -15.07 20.39
CA LEU A 184 -10.87 -15.40 19.02
C LEU A 184 -10.74 -14.09 18.27
N GLU A 185 -9.51 -13.63 18.14
CA GLU A 185 -9.24 -12.46 17.33
C GLU A 185 -9.18 -12.86 15.85
N VAL A 186 -9.89 -12.13 15.01
CA VAL A 186 -9.65 -12.15 13.57
C VAL A 186 -8.47 -11.23 13.28
N VAL A 187 -7.29 -11.57 13.85
CA VAL A 187 -6.03 -10.83 13.70
C VAL A 187 -5.66 -10.75 12.21
N GLU A 188 -4.86 -9.76 11.84
CA GLU A 188 -4.28 -9.61 10.50
C GLU A 188 -3.62 -10.90 9.98
N ALA A 189 -2.98 -11.69 10.85
CA ALA A 189 -2.39 -13.00 10.54
C ALA A 189 -3.43 -14.05 10.11
N CYS A 190 -4.66 -13.91 10.57
CA CYS A 190 -5.82 -14.71 10.17
C CYS A 190 -6.58 -14.07 9.01
N SER A 191 -6.34 -12.82 8.65
CA SER A 191 -7.31 -12.03 7.88
C SER A 191 -7.37 -12.43 6.40
N GLY A 192 -8.59 -12.51 5.85
CA GLY A 192 -8.86 -12.91 4.47
C GLY A 192 -8.20 -12.06 3.37
N ILE A 193 -7.28 -11.14 3.66
CA ILE A 193 -6.61 -10.28 2.68
C ILE A 193 -5.33 -10.87 2.13
N ARG A 194 -4.58 -11.63 2.94
CA ARG A 194 -3.53 -12.50 2.40
C ARG A 194 -4.14 -13.42 1.34
N SER A 195 -5.28 -14.00 1.68
CA SER A 195 -6.10 -14.75 0.75
C SER A 195 -6.60 -13.86 -0.39
N LEU A 196 -7.02 -12.61 -0.16
CA LEU A 196 -7.48 -11.71 -1.22
C LEU A 196 -6.41 -11.42 -2.28
N MET A 197 -5.19 -11.03 -1.89
CA MET A 197 -4.13 -10.71 -2.86
C MET A 197 -3.65 -11.95 -3.62
N SER A 198 -3.54 -13.09 -2.93
CA SER A 198 -3.21 -14.37 -3.56
C SER A 198 -4.36 -14.89 -4.46
N LEU A 199 -5.62 -14.76 -4.05
CA LEU A 199 -6.80 -15.14 -4.83
C LEU A 199 -7.01 -14.22 -6.03
N ALA A 200 -6.76 -12.92 -5.91
CA ALA A 200 -6.78 -11.98 -7.03
C ALA A 200 -5.68 -12.32 -8.04
N THR A 201 -4.47 -12.66 -7.56
CA THR A 201 -3.40 -13.16 -8.43
C THR A 201 -3.82 -14.45 -9.12
N LEU A 202 -4.40 -15.40 -8.37
CA LEU A 202 -4.88 -16.66 -8.92
C LEU A 202 -6.02 -16.47 -9.92
N ALA A 203 -6.91 -15.50 -9.70
CA ALA A 203 -7.95 -15.11 -10.65
C ALA A 203 -7.35 -14.66 -11.99
N ILE A 204 -6.26 -13.89 -11.96
CA ILE A 204 -5.53 -13.49 -13.19
C ILE A 204 -4.92 -14.72 -13.88
N ILE A 205 -4.30 -15.62 -13.11
CA ILE A 205 -3.71 -16.87 -13.63
C ILE A 205 -4.78 -17.76 -14.27
N LEU A 206 -5.90 -17.98 -13.58
CA LEU A 206 -7.04 -18.75 -14.08
C LEU A 206 -7.61 -18.11 -15.35
N ALA A 207 -7.80 -16.79 -15.35
CA ALA A 207 -8.28 -16.06 -16.51
C ALA A 207 -7.35 -16.21 -17.73
N TYR A 208 -6.04 -16.39 -17.52
CA TYR A 208 -5.08 -16.66 -18.59
C TYR A 208 -5.11 -18.10 -19.10
N PHE A 209 -4.98 -19.09 -18.21
CA PHE A 209 -4.83 -20.50 -18.61
C PHE A 209 -6.13 -21.17 -19.08
N THR A 210 -7.30 -20.59 -18.80
CA THR A 210 -8.60 -21.17 -19.19
C THR A 210 -9.22 -20.55 -20.44
N LYS A 211 -8.45 -19.74 -21.17
CA LYS A 211 -8.84 -19.14 -22.45
C LYS A 211 -9.10 -20.23 -23.50
N ASP A 212 -10.18 -20.08 -24.28
CA ASP A 212 -10.57 -21.02 -25.35
C ASP A 212 -9.75 -20.87 -26.63
N GLN A 213 -9.17 -19.69 -26.87
CA GLN A 213 -8.42 -19.35 -28.08
C GLN A 213 -7.18 -18.54 -27.70
N PRO A 214 -6.06 -18.66 -28.45
CA PRO A 214 -4.95 -17.71 -28.35
C PRO A 214 -5.46 -16.29 -28.64
N ILE A 215 -4.94 -15.30 -27.90
CA ILE A 215 -5.42 -13.91 -27.92
C ILE A 215 -5.54 -13.42 -29.37
N LYS A 216 -6.79 -13.25 -29.84
CA LYS A 216 -7.08 -12.43 -31.02
C LYS A 216 -7.31 -11.02 -30.52
N ILE A 217 -6.77 -10.01 -31.19
CA ILE A 217 -6.85 -8.60 -30.75
C ILE A 217 -8.33 -8.15 -30.55
N GLU A 218 -9.27 -8.75 -31.29
CA GLU A 218 -10.72 -8.53 -31.14
C GLU A 218 -11.37 -9.24 -29.92
N SER A 219 -10.77 -10.30 -29.36
CA SER A 219 -11.28 -10.95 -28.12
C SER A 219 -10.86 -10.21 -26.85
N SER A 220 -10.02 -9.17 -26.98
CA SER A 220 -9.35 -8.49 -25.86
C SER A 220 -10.33 -7.99 -24.80
N ASN A 221 -11.45 -7.39 -25.19
CA ASN A 221 -12.40 -6.85 -24.21
C ASN A 221 -13.05 -7.93 -23.34
N ARG A 222 -13.45 -9.08 -23.91
CA ARG A 222 -14.13 -10.15 -23.13
C ARG A 222 -13.21 -10.80 -22.12
N ASP A 223 -11.98 -11.12 -22.52
CA ASP A 223 -10.99 -11.74 -21.64
C ASP A 223 -10.58 -10.78 -20.52
N LEU A 224 -10.50 -9.47 -20.82
CA LEU A 224 -10.28 -8.42 -19.81
C LEU A 224 -11.43 -8.32 -18.82
N TRP A 225 -12.69 -8.27 -19.30
CA TRP A 225 -13.85 -8.24 -18.41
C TRP A 225 -13.96 -9.50 -17.56
N ARG A 226 -13.70 -10.69 -18.12
CA ARG A 226 -13.65 -11.93 -17.33
C ARG A 226 -12.59 -11.86 -16.24
N MET A 227 -11.38 -11.40 -16.57
CA MET A 227 -10.31 -11.21 -15.59
C MET A 227 -10.72 -10.24 -14.48
N VAL A 228 -11.28 -9.07 -14.84
CA VAL A 228 -11.75 -8.06 -13.88
C VAL A 228 -12.85 -8.61 -12.99
N LEU A 229 -13.85 -9.30 -13.56
CA LEU A 229 -14.94 -9.91 -12.80
C LEU A 229 -14.44 -10.98 -11.82
N LEU A 230 -13.45 -11.79 -12.22
CA LEU A 230 -12.84 -12.78 -11.32
C LEU A 230 -12.04 -12.12 -10.18
N ILE A 231 -11.32 -11.03 -10.46
CA ILE A 231 -10.64 -10.24 -9.42
C ILE A 231 -11.66 -9.64 -8.45
N LEU A 232 -12.75 -9.06 -8.96
CA LEU A 232 -13.81 -8.49 -8.13
C LEU A 232 -14.48 -9.56 -7.27
N LEU A 233 -14.68 -10.75 -7.81
CA LEU A 233 -15.23 -11.92 -7.13
C LEU A 233 -14.28 -12.50 -6.07
N ALA A 234 -12.97 -12.27 -6.19
CA ALA A 234 -12.02 -12.68 -5.17
C ALA A 234 -12.32 -12.02 -3.80
N ILE A 235 -12.88 -10.80 -3.78
CA ILE A 235 -13.28 -10.09 -2.56
C ILE A 235 -14.37 -10.85 -1.77
N PRO A 236 -15.59 -11.08 -2.31
CA PRO A 236 -16.63 -11.82 -1.58
C PRO A 236 -16.22 -13.26 -1.32
N THR A 237 -15.45 -13.89 -2.22
CA THR A 237 -14.93 -15.24 -2.00
C THR A 237 -13.99 -15.27 -0.79
N ALA A 238 -13.08 -14.31 -0.67
CA ALA A 238 -12.18 -14.18 0.47
C ALA A 238 -12.94 -13.95 1.79
N VAL A 239 -13.95 -13.07 1.78
CA VAL A 239 -14.79 -12.83 2.97
C VAL A 239 -15.54 -14.09 3.38
N LEU A 240 -16.20 -14.77 2.43
CA LEU A 240 -16.99 -15.96 2.69
C LEU A 240 -16.14 -17.08 3.28
N THR A 241 -15.03 -17.39 2.61
CA THR A 241 -14.11 -18.46 3.02
C THR A 241 -13.43 -18.13 4.35
N ASN A 242 -13.01 -16.88 4.57
CA ASN A 242 -12.50 -16.42 5.86
C ASN A 242 -13.55 -16.57 6.98
N SER A 243 -14.82 -16.23 6.70
CA SER A 243 -15.92 -16.38 7.67
C SER A 243 -16.13 -17.83 8.06
N MET A 244 -16.11 -18.76 7.07
CA MET A 244 -16.21 -20.20 7.33
C MET A 244 -15.04 -20.71 8.18
N ARG A 245 -13.82 -20.22 7.92
CA ARG A 245 -12.65 -20.57 8.74
C ARG A 245 -12.83 -20.13 10.19
N VAL A 246 -13.18 -18.86 10.39
CA VAL A 246 -13.37 -18.29 11.73
C VAL A 246 -14.51 -18.99 12.46
N MET A 247 -15.61 -19.29 11.77
CA MET A 247 -16.70 -20.10 12.29
C MET A 247 -16.17 -21.47 12.75
N PHE A 248 -15.45 -22.20 11.90
CA PHE A 248 -14.89 -23.51 12.23
C PHE A 248 -13.92 -23.47 13.42
N THR A 249 -13.03 -22.48 13.49
CA THR A 249 -12.16 -22.25 14.66
C THR A 249 -12.98 -21.96 15.91
N GLY A 250 -14.08 -21.22 15.78
CA GLY A 250 -15.05 -20.99 16.86
C GLY A 250 -15.70 -22.27 17.39
N LEU A 251 -16.15 -23.16 16.50
CA LEU A 251 -16.67 -24.48 16.89
C LEU A 251 -15.63 -25.30 17.64
N LEU A 252 -14.40 -25.38 17.11
CA LEU A 252 -13.32 -26.13 17.75
C LEU A 252 -12.95 -25.54 19.12
N THR A 253 -12.97 -24.21 19.23
CA THR A 253 -12.71 -23.52 20.51
C THR A 253 -13.81 -23.82 21.53
N TYR A 254 -15.05 -23.94 21.09
CA TYR A 254 -16.15 -24.35 21.97
C TYR A 254 -15.99 -25.78 22.49
N SER A 255 -15.50 -26.72 21.67
CA SER A 255 -15.36 -28.14 22.07
C SER A 255 -14.04 -28.49 22.76
N TYR A 256 -12.92 -27.88 22.37
CA TYR A 256 -11.57 -28.21 22.84
C TYR A 256 -10.91 -27.09 23.65
N GLY A 257 -11.59 -25.96 23.87
CA GLY A 257 -11.05 -24.80 24.57
C GLY A 257 -9.85 -24.19 23.84
N ARG A 258 -8.89 -23.63 24.60
CA ARG A 258 -7.71 -22.94 24.03
C ARG A 258 -6.78 -23.86 23.21
N GLN A 259 -6.89 -25.17 23.34
CA GLN A 259 -6.08 -26.11 22.53
C GLN A 259 -6.43 -26.04 21.04
N ALA A 260 -7.65 -25.61 20.69
CA ALA A 260 -8.06 -25.36 19.31
C ALA A 260 -7.28 -24.23 18.62
N LEU A 261 -6.62 -23.37 19.39
CA LEU A 261 -5.79 -22.27 18.90
C LEU A 261 -4.35 -22.70 18.57
N GLN A 262 -4.01 -23.97 18.78
CA GLN A 262 -2.68 -24.47 18.41
C GLN A 262 -2.44 -24.36 16.90
N ILE A 263 -1.19 -24.04 16.55
CA ILE A 263 -0.71 -23.75 15.19
C ILE A 263 -1.17 -24.81 14.16
N PHE A 264 -1.24 -26.08 14.56
CA PHE A 264 -1.66 -27.19 13.70
C PHE A 264 -3.09 -27.03 13.16
N TYR A 265 -4.08 -26.79 14.04
CA TYR A 265 -5.47 -26.60 13.63
C TYR A 265 -5.65 -25.31 12.82
N HIS A 266 -4.86 -24.29 13.13
CA HIS A 266 -4.88 -23.02 12.40
C HIS A 266 -4.35 -23.15 10.96
N GLN A 267 -3.25 -23.87 10.75
CA GLN A 267 -2.67 -24.07 9.41
C GLN A 267 -3.54 -24.97 8.51
N ILE A 268 -4.07 -26.07 9.04
CA ILE A 268 -4.93 -27.00 8.26
C ILE A 268 -6.22 -26.32 7.82
N SER A 269 -6.88 -25.60 8.74
CA SER A 269 -8.09 -24.86 8.41
C SER A 269 -7.82 -23.75 7.40
N GLY A 270 -6.66 -23.07 7.48
CA GLY A 270 -6.22 -22.11 6.48
C GLY A 270 -6.07 -22.70 5.07
N PHE A 271 -5.37 -23.84 4.94
CA PHE A 271 -5.17 -24.50 3.65
C PHE A 271 -6.48 -25.01 3.04
N ALA A 272 -7.33 -25.67 3.82
CA ALA A 272 -8.60 -26.21 3.36
C ALA A 272 -9.53 -25.10 2.81
N VAL A 273 -9.56 -23.96 3.52
CA VAL A 273 -10.38 -22.81 3.15
C VAL A 273 -9.85 -22.11 1.90
N TYR A 274 -8.53 -22.08 1.72
CA TYR A 274 -7.93 -21.60 0.46
C TYR A 274 -8.28 -22.50 -0.73
N LEU A 275 -8.26 -23.82 -0.56
CA LEU A 275 -8.68 -24.76 -1.60
C LEU A 275 -10.15 -24.57 -1.98
N LEU A 276 -11.01 -24.34 -0.98
CA LEU A 276 -12.43 -24.00 -1.20
C LEU A 276 -12.57 -22.70 -2.00
N ALA A 277 -11.83 -21.65 -1.65
CA ALA A 277 -11.83 -20.38 -2.39
C ALA A 277 -11.41 -20.58 -3.85
N LEU A 278 -10.40 -21.40 -4.11
CA LEU A 278 -9.96 -21.75 -5.46
C LEU A 278 -11.06 -22.49 -6.25
N ILE A 279 -11.73 -23.48 -5.63
CA ILE A 279 -12.84 -24.21 -6.26
C ILE A 279 -13.97 -23.24 -6.65
N ILE A 280 -14.32 -22.31 -5.75
CA ILE A 280 -15.32 -21.27 -6.01
C ILE A 280 -14.91 -20.44 -7.23
N LEU A 281 -13.68 -19.92 -7.26
CA LEU A 281 -13.19 -19.13 -8.39
C LEU A 281 -13.16 -19.91 -9.71
N ILE A 282 -12.79 -21.20 -9.69
CA ILE A 282 -12.84 -22.07 -10.88
C ILE A 282 -14.27 -22.22 -11.37
N GLY A 283 -15.23 -22.47 -10.46
CA GLY A 283 -16.64 -22.60 -10.79
C GLY A 283 -17.19 -21.33 -11.44
N PHE A 284 -16.90 -20.16 -10.87
CA PHE A 284 -17.29 -18.89 -11.46
C PHE A 284 -16.58 -18.58 -12.79
N ASN A 285 -15.32 -18.93 -12.93
CA ASN A 285 -14.61 -18.79 -14.20
C ASN A 285 -15.28 -19.62 -15.31
N TYR A 286 -15.71 -20.85 -15.00
CA TYR A 286 -16.49 -21.68 -15.91
C TYR A 286 -17.83 -21.03 -16.28
N LEU A 287 -18.58 -20.50 -15.30
CA LEU A 287 -19.85 -19.80 -15.55
C LEU A 287 -19.68 -18.54 -16.40
N LEU A 288 -18.68 -17.71 -16.09
CA LEU A 288 -18.38 -16.50 -16.85
C LEU A 288 -17.99 -16.82 -18.29
N LYS A 289 -17.24 -17.90 -18.48
CA LYS A 289 -16.85 -18.38 -19.80
C LYS A 289 -18.07 -18.77 -20.65
N GLU A 290 -19.04 -19.48 -20.07
CA GLU A 290 -20.27 -19.84 -20.78
C GLU A 290 -21.14 -18.60 -21.07
N PHE A 291 -21.23 -17.66 -20.13
CA PHE A 291 -21.96 -16.41 -20.29
C PHE A 291 -21.43 -15.56 -21.47
N PHE A 292 -20.10 -15.40 -21.58
CA PHE A 292 -19.48 -14.63 -22.66
C PHE A 292 -19.42 -15.38 -24.01
N LYS A 293 -19.67 -16.69 -24.02
CA LYS A 293 -19.78 -17.52 -25.22
C LYS A 293 -21.15 -17.38 -25.89
N ASN A 294 -22.22 -17.18 -25.12
CA ASN A 294 -23.59 -17.07 -25.65
C ASN A 294 -23.93 -15.72 -26.32
N ASN A 295 -23.10 -14.68 -26.13
CA ASN A 295 -23.35 -13.34 -26.66
C ASN A 295 -22.63 -13.05 -28.00
N SER A 296 -22.10 -14.07 -28.69
CA SER A 296 -21.50 -13.90 -30.01
C SER A 296 -22.47 -14.33 -31.11
N THR A 297 -23.34 -13.40 -31.52
CA THR A 297 -23.85 -13.40 -32.90
C THR A 297 -22.77 -12.74 -33.74
N ASP A 298 -22.31 -13.43 -34.77
CA ASP A 298 -21.25 -13.00 -35.69
C ASP A 298 -21.53 -11.61 -36.28
N GLU A 299 -20.62 -10.65 -36.04
CA GLU A 299 -20.53 -9.44 -36.83
C GLU A 299 -19.19 -9.36 -37.57
N LYS A 300 -19.30 -9.78 -38.84
CA LYS A 300 -18.58 -9.34 -40.04
C LYS A 300 -17.14 -8.83 -39.88
N GLN A 301 -16.24 -9.66 -40.41
CA GLN A 301 -15.06 -9.21 -41.12
C GLN A 301 -15.47 -8.30 -42.28
N THR A 302 -15.05 -7.04 -42.28
CA THR A 302 -14.97 -6.23 -43.50
C THR A 302 -13.73 -5.33 -43.43
N GLU A 303 -12.85 -5.58 -44.39
CA GLU A 303 -11.85 -4.70 -45.02
C GLU A 303 -11.02 -3.75 -44.16
N LEU A 304 -9.74 -4.11 -43.98
CA LEU A 304 -8.65 -3.14 -44.02
C LEU A 304 -7.42 -3.77 -44.70
N ALA A 305 -7.56 -4.05 -46.00
CA ALA A 305 -6.51 -4.64 -46.82
C ALA A 305 -5.72 -3.62 -47.67
N GLU A 306 -6.06 -2.32 -47.63
CA GLU A 306 -5.46 -1.34 -48.57
C GLU A 306 -4.35 -0.43 -48.01
N ASN A 307 -3.82 -0.67 -46.81
CA ASN A 307 -2.73 0.16 -46.27
C ASN A 307 -1.47 -0.61 -45.84
N LYS A 308 -1.28 -1.85 -46.30
CA LYS A 308 -0.11 -2.65 -45.89
C LYS A 308 1.20 -2.20 -46.54
N THR A 309 1.15 -1.63 -47.74
CA THR A 309 2.35 -1.32 -48.54
C THR A 309 3.03 -0.02 -48.10
N GLU A 310 2.26 0.99 -47.65
CA GLU A 310 2.80 2.26 -47.15
C GLU A 310 3.26 2.17 -45.67
N ILE A 311 2.60 1.30 -44.87
CA ILE A 311 2.99 1.04 -43.48
C ILE A 311 4.25 0.16 -43.39
N GLN A 312 4.47 -0.78 -44.33
CA GLN A 312 5.71 -1.57 -44.40
C GLN A 312 6.96 -0.72 -44.71
N ALA A 313 6.83 0.36 -45.48
CA ALA A 313 7.91 1.31 -45.73
C ALA A 313 8.23 2.17 -44.49
N ARG A 314 7.25 2.45 -43.62
CA ARG A 314 7.47 3.15 -42.33
C ARG A 314 8.10 2.25 -41.24
N ALA A 315 7.79 0.96 -41.22
CA ALA A 315 8.29 0.00 -40.21
C ALA A 315 9.82 -0.24 -40.29
N THR A 316 10.43 -0.05 -41.46
CA THR A 316 11.89 -0.22 -41.65
C THR A 316 12.71 1.02 -41.27
N SER A 317 12.08 2.19 -41.10
CA SER A 317 12.76 3.44 -40.73
C SER A 317 12.92 3.66 -39.22
N TYR A 318 12.28 2.85 -38.36
CA TYR A 318 12.24 3.12 -36.91
C TYR A 318 13.34 2.48 -36.05
N ARG A 319 14.17 1.59 -36.62
CA ARG A 319 15.39 1.09 -35.96
C ARG A 319 16.46 2.17 -35.71
N LYS A 320 16.28 3.39 -36.25
CA LYS A 320 17.22 4.50 -36.09
C LYS A 320 17.13 5.25 -34.74
N ASN A 321 16.11 5.01 -33.91
CA ASN A 321 15.90 5.81 -32.69
C ASN A 321 16.11 5.04 -31.37
N ILE A 322 16.67 3.82 -31.38
CA ILE A 322 17.00 3.12 -30.12
C ILE A 322 18.09 3.86 -29.32
N ASN A 323 19.01 4.53 -30.02
CA ASN A 323 20.04 5.38 -29.41
C ASN A 323 19.43 6.58 -28.68
N LEU A 324 18.30 7.13 -29.18
CA LEU A 324 17.56 8.19 -28.50
C LEU A 324 16.97 7.68 -27.18
N LEU A 325 16.35 6.50 -27.19
CA LEU A 325 15.84 5.87 -25.96
C LEU A 325 16.97 5.60 -24.96
N LEU A 326 18.11 5.09 -25.43
CA LEU A 326 19.30 4.87 -24.59
C LEU A 326 19.83 6.17 -23.98
N ALA A 327 19.98 7.22 -24.78
CA ALA A 327 20.40 8.53 -24.28
C ALA A 327 19.40 9.10 -23.28
N PHE A 328 18.10 8.92 -23.52
CA PHE A 328 17.04 9.37 -22.62
C PHE A 328 17.03 8.61 -21.29
N LEU A 329 17.20 7.28 -21.31
CA LEU A 329 17.33 6.46 -20.11
C LEU A 329 18.61 6.82 -19.33
N ALA A 330 19.73 7.01 -20.02
CA ALA A 330 20.99 7.44 -19.40
C ALA A 330 20.86 8.82 -18.74
N MET A 331 20.22 9.78 -19.42
CA MET A 331 19.90 11.09 -18.85
C MET A 331 18.97 10.98 -17.64
N GLY A 332 17.94 10.12 -17.72
CA GLY A 332 17.06 9.82 -16.60
C GLY A 332 17.80 9.28 -15.38
N ILE A 333 18.74 8.34 -15.58
CA ILE A 333 19.63 7.85 -14.50
C ILE A 333 20.39 8.99 -13.87
N LEU A 334 21.05 9.82 -14.70
CA LEU A 334 21.86 10.93 -14.21
C LEU A 334 21.02 11.91 -13.40
N ILE A 335 19.82 12.27 -13.87
CA ILE A 335 18.92 13.18 -13.16
C ILE A 335 18.47 12.58 -11.82
N VAL A 336 17.95 11.35 -11.83
CA VAL A 336 17.44 10.70 -10.61
C VAL A 336 18.57 10.51 -9.60
N LYS A 337 19.73 10.00 -10.03
CA LYS A 337 20.89 9.82 -9.15
C LYS A 337 21.49 11.13 -8.67
N PHE A 338 21.51 12.17 -9.51
CA PHE A 338 21.99 13.48 -9.11
C PHE A 338 21.08 14.11 -8.05
N ILE A 339 19.76 13.97 -8.19
CA ILE A 339 18.81 14.49 -7.21
C ILE A 339 18.86 13.68 -5.91
N ASP A 340 18.92 12.35 -5.99
CA ASP A 340 19.00 11.47 -4.82
C ASP A 340 20.33 11.58 -4.07
N ALA A 341 21.44 11.82 -4.78
CA ALA A 341 22.75 12.04 -4.19
C ALA A 341 22.89 13.41 -3.50
N ARG A 342 22.00 14.37 -3.77
CA ARG A 342 21.98 15.64 -3.04
C ARG A 342 21.51 15.35 -1.62
N SER A 343 22.43 15.49 -0.66
CA SER A 343 22.07 15.44 0.75
C SER A 343 21.08 16.57 1.08
N ASP A 344 20.08 16.21 1.88
CA ASP A 344 19.21 17.19 2.53
C ASP A 344 20.05 18.06 3.45
N LEU A 345 19.74 19.35 3.48
CA LEU A 345 20.27 20.29 4.45
C LEU A 345 19.55 20.06 5.77
N THR A 346 20.31 19.80 6.82
CA THR A 346 19.78 19.70 8.18
C THR A 346 19.91 21.05 8.88
N PRO A 347 18.81 21.74 9.18
CA PRO A 347 18.86 23.01 9.90
C PRO A 347 19.40 22.81 11.33
N GLN A 348 20.06 23.84 11.87
CA GLN A 348 20.38 23.88 13.30
C GLN A 348 19.10 24.07 14.10
N ARG A 349 18.96 23.33 15.21
CA ARG A 349 17.79 23.33 16.09
C ARG A 349 18.19 22.90 17.50
N ARG A 350 17.34 23.16 18.50
CA ARG A 350 17.48 22.58 19.84
C ARG A 350 17.02 21.13 19.86
N GLN A 351 17.62 20.31 20.72
CA GLN A 351 17.19 18.91 20.88
C GLN A 351 15.85 18.82 21.61
N LEU A 352 15.03 17.82 21.30
CA LEU A 352 13.71 17.62 21.93
C LEU A 352 13.84 17.24 23.42
N GLN A 353 15.00 16.73 23.84
CA GLN A 353 15.31 16.53 25.26
C GLN A 353 15.30 17.85 26.05
N GLU A 354 15.63 18.97 25.40
CA GLU A 354 15.60 20.33 25.97
C GLU A 354 14.19 20.95 25.92
N PHE A 355 13.17 20.23 25.44
CA PHE A 355 11.82 20.75 25.38
C PHE A 355 11.33 21.14 26.79
N PRO A 356 10.66 22.29 26.97
CA PRO A 356 10.38 22.82 28.30
C PRO A 356 9.63 21.85 29.20
N ARG A 357 10.02 21.77 30.47
CA ARG A 357 9.29 20.98 31.48
C ARG A 357 8.02 21.68 31.96
N VAL A 358 7.84 22.96 31.62
CA VAL A 358 6.69 23.79 31.94
C VAL A 358 6.23 24.49 30.66
N LEU A 359 4.96 24.35 30.33
CA LEU A 359 4.31 24.92 29.14
C LEU A 359 3.03 25.65 29.56
N GLY A 360 3.10 26.98 29.66
CA GLY A 360 2.03 27.75 30.28
C GLY A 360 1.78 27.27 31.72
N ASN A 361 0.56 26.78 31.98
CA ASN A 361 0.16 26.23 33.29
C ASN A 361 0.43 24.73 33.45
N TRP A 362 0.94 24.06 32.41
CA TRP A 362 1.17 22.62 32.40
C TRP A 362 2.59 22.30 32.88
N GLN A 363 2.72 21.31 33.76
CA GLN A 363 3.99 20.88 34.31
C GLN A 363 4.23 19.40 34.02
N GLN A 364 5.45 19.05 33.61
CA GLN A 364 5.86 17.66 33.42
C GLN A 364 5.64 16.84 34.70
N ILE A 365 5.08 15.66 34.53
CA ILE A 365 5.01 14.64 35.58
C ILE A 365 5.88 13.44 35.22
N GLY A 366 6.56 12.87 36.22
CA GLY A 366 7.49 11.76 36.01
C GLY A 366 8.73 12.13 35.19
N SER A 367 9.41 11.12 34.66
CA SER A 367 10.54 11.26 33.73
C SER A 367 10.07 11.17 32.28
N ASP A 368 10.94 11.54 31.34
CA ASP A 368 10.71 11.27 29.93
C ASP A 368 10.53 9.76 29.70
N ILE A 369 9.61 9.41 28.80
CA ILE A 369 9.28 8.03 28.46
C ILE A 369 10.14 7.64 27.25
N TYR A 370 10.86 6.53 27.37
CA TYR A 370 11.72 6.01 26.33
C TYR A 370 11.09 4.78 25.69
N PHE A 371 11.18 4.70 24.37
CA PHE A 371 10.73 3.51 23.65
C PHE A 371 11.73 2.37 23.80
N SER A 372 11.25 1.13 23.63
CA SER A 372 12.15 -0.02 23.58
C SER A 372 13.04 0.05 22.31
N PRO A 373 14.23 -0.57 22.32
CA PRO A 373 15.13 -0.58 21.17
C PRO A 373 14.47 -1.11 19.88
N GLU A 374 13.50 -2.03 20.01
CA GLU A 374 12.73 -2.56 18.89
C GLU A 374 11.84 -1.50 18.25
N ILE A 375 11.14 -0.69 19.07
CA ILE A 375 10.28 0.40 18.59
C ILE A 375 11.14 1.50 17.97
N GLU A 376 12.27 1.86 18.57
CA GLU A 376 13.19 2.85 18.00
C GLU A 376 13.72 2.45 16.63
N LYS A 377 14.04 1.15 16.45
CA LYS A 377 14.50 0.60 15.17
C LYS A 377 13.42 0.64 14.09
N ILE A 378 12.14 0.60 14.46
CA ILE A 378 11.01 0.72 13.55
C ILE A 378 10.73 2.20 13.23
N LEU A 379 10.66 3.06 14.24
CA LEU A 379 10.33 4.48 14.06
C LEU A 379 11.41 5.24 13.29
N GLN A 380 12.69 4.96 13.59
CA GLN A 380 13.86 5.61 12.99
C GLN A 380 13.79 7.15 13.03
N ALA A 381 13.14 7.70 14.06
CA ALA A 381 13.13 9.14 14.31
C ALA A 381 14.56 9.62 14.61
N SER A 382 14.93 10.77 14.06
CA SER A 382 16.25 11.38 14.33
C SER A 382 16.34 11.95 15.74
N ASP A 383 15.21 12.37 16.28
CA ASP A 383 15.02 12.77 17.67
C ASP A 383 13.55 12.58 18.01
N TYR A 384 13.24 12.24 19.26
CA TYR A 384 11.86 12.10 19.72
C TYR A 384 11.71 12.54 21.17
N LEU A 385 10.47 12.88 21.54
CA LEU A 385 10.06 13.11 22.91
C LEU A 385 8.75 12.39 23.18
N VAL A 386 8.67 11.68 24.30
CA VAL A 386 7.42 11.21 24.88
C VAL A 386 7.39 11.68 26.33
N ARG A 387 6.36 12.44 26.71
CA ARG A 387 6.30 13.06 28.04
C ARG A 387 4.87 13.32 28.48
N ASP A 388 4.60 13.11 29.76
CA ASP A 388 3.32 13.44 30.37
C ASP A 388 3.38 14.81 31.05
N TYR A 389 2.32 15.60 30.88
CA TYR A 389 2.12 16.88 31.55
C TYR A 389 0.81 16.87 32.33
N ALA A 390 0.83 17.46 33.52
CA ALA A 390 -0.36 17.72 34.31
C ALA A 390 -0.69 19.21 34.32
N SER A 391 -1.98 19.49 34.26
CA SER A 391 -2.55 20.82 34.48
C SER A 391 -2.84 21.06 35.96
N PRO A 392 -3.08 22.32 36.40
CA PRO A 392 -3.41 22.62 37.79
C PRO A 392 -4.74 21.99 38.26
N ASP A 393 -5.66 21.72 37.34
CA ASP A 393 -6.94 21.04 37.54
C ASP A 393 -6.83 19.50 37.51
N GLY A 394 -5.62 18.96 37.38
CA GLY A 394 -5.34 17.53 37.51
C GLY A 394 -5.50 16.72 36.22
N LYS A 395 -5.83 17.35 35.09
CA LYS A 395 -5.84 16.67 33.78
C LYS A 395 -4.42 16.33 33.35
N VAL A 396 -4.24 15.13 32.80
CA VAL A 396 -2.95 14.63 32.33
C VAL A 396 -2.99 14.42 30.83
N VAL A 397 -2.03 15.00 30.12
CA VAL A 397 -1.85 14.84 28.67
C VAL A 397 -0.55 14.11 28.37
N ASN A 398 -0.57 13.21 27.39
CA ASN A 398 0.63 12.58 26.84
C ASN A 398 1.05 13.29 25.55
N LEU A 399 2.26 13.84 25.52
CA LEU A 399 2.85 14.47 24.34
C LEU A 399 3.85 13.51 23.69
N TYR A 400 3.66 13.25 22.40
CA TYR A 400 4.64 12.62 21.53
C TYR A 400 5.07 13.58 20.41
N ILE A 401 6.38 13.72 20.20
CA ILE A 401 6.98 14.42 19.06
C ILE A 401 7.98 13.47 18.43
N GLY A 402 7.78 13.11 17.16
CA GLY A 402 8.76 12.36 16.37
C GLY A 402 9.34 13.22 15.27
N TYR A 403 10.62 13.60 15.37
CA TYR A 403 11.31 14.48 14.43
C TYR A 403 12.29 13.72 13.53
N TYR A 404 12.33 14.11 12.26
CA TYR A 404 13.17 13.50 11.22
C TYR A 404 14.02 14.58 10.58
N ASN A 405 15.36 14.42 10.61
CA ASN A 405 16.31 15.34 9.97
C ASN A 405 16.28 15.24 8.44
N SER A 406 16.06 14.03 7.92
CA SER A 406 15.96 13.75 6.49
C SER A 406 14.99 12.60 6.31
N GLN A 407 13.96 12.81 5.50
CA GLN A 407 12.98 11.79 5.18
C GLN A 407 13.39 11.07 3.89
N ARG A 408 13.67 9.78 4.01
CA ARG A 408 14.07 8.89 2.91
C ARG A 408 13.21 7.65 2.90
N THR A 409 13.29 6.87 1.83
CA THR A 409 12.53 5.63 1.73
C THR A 409 12.87 4.66 2.89
N GLY A 410 11.87 4.41 3.74
CA GLY A 410 12.00 3.63 4.97
C GLY A 410 12.25 4.44 6.25
N VAL A 411 12.56 5.74 6.13
CA VAL A 411 12.79 6.68 7.25
C VAL A 411 11.86 7.88 7.06
N THR A 412 10.63 7.77 7.54
CA THR A 412 9.62 8.83 7.43
C THR A 412 8.66 8.74 8.61
N TYR A 413 8.15 9.86 9.09
CA TYR A 413 6.98 9.82 9.96
C TYR A 413 5.79 9.22 9.18
N HIS A 414 4.88 8.57 9.91
CA HIS A 414 3.61 8.04 9.42
C HIS A 414 2.47 8.54 10.31
N SER A 415 1.25 8.60 9.77
CA SER A 415 0.06 8.92 10.57
C SER A 415 -0.14 7.92 11.72
N PRO A 416 -0.69 8.35 12.88
CA PRO A 416 -1.22 7.44 13.89
C PRO A 416 -2.23 6.43 13.34
N GLN A 417 -2.90 6.74 12.22
CA GLN A 417 -3.81 5.83 11.50
C GLN A 417 -3.13 4.54 11.01
N ASN A 418 -1.79 4.52 10.87
CA ASN A 418 -1.05 3.34 10.42
C ASN A 418 -0.62 2.43 11.57
N CYS A 419 -0.36 2.98 12.77
CA CYS A 419 0.22 2.21 13.88
C CYS A 419 -0.76 1.89 14.99
N LEU A 420 -1.69 2.80 15.31
CA LEU A 420 -2.65 2.60 16.40
C LEU A 420 -3.54 1.37 16.18
N PRO A 421 -4.09 1.11 14.97
CA PRO A 421 -4.90 -0.10 14.74
C PRO A 421 -4.13 -1.40 14.97
N GLY A 422 -2.84 -1.44 14.61
CA GLY A 422 -1.99 -2.62 14.84
C GLY A 422 -1.74 -2.92 16.32
N THR A 423 -1.97 -1.93 17.19
CA THR A 423 -1.91 -2.06 18.66
C THR A 423 -3.28 -2.17 19.32
N GLY A 424 -4.35 -2.41 18.55
CA GLY A 424 -5.70 -2.63 19.07
C GLY A 424 -6.54 -1.37 19.30
N TRP A 425 -6.07 -0.20 18.88
CA TRP A 425 -6.82 1.05 19.01
C TRP A 425 -7.73 1.29 17.81
N GLU A 426 -9.00 1.54 18.08
CA GLU A 426 -9.96 2.02 17.09
C GLU A 426 -9.97 3.55 17.06
N LEU A 427 -9.91 4.13 15.86
CA LEU A 427 -10.03 5.58 15.66
C LEU A 427 -11.46 5.92 15.24
N LYS A 428 -12.14 6.78 16.02
CA LYS A 428 -13.52 7.22 15.82
C LYS A 428 -13.61 8.74 15.67
N ASN A 429 -14.74 9.20 15.12
CA ASN A 429 -15.12 10.60 14.98
C ASN A 429 -14.02 11.49 14.35
N PRO A 430 -13.50 11.15 13.15
CA PRO A 430 -12.51 11.98 12.48
C PRO A 430 -13.07 13.38 12.23
N SER A 431 -12.43 14.41 12.79
CA SER A 431 -12.75 15.80 12.50
C SER A 431 -11.49 16.67 12.44
N LEU A 432 -11.63 17.88 11.92
CA LEU A 432 -10.60 18.91 12.01
C LEU A 432 -11.01 19.92 13.07
N ILE A 433 -10.06 20.29 13.92
CA ILE A 433 -10.22 21.34 14.92
C ILE A 433 -9.24 22.46 14.60
N ALA A 434 -9.70 23.70 14.67
CA ALA A 434 -8.84 24.87 14.52
C ALA A 434 -8.20 25.20 15.87
N ILE A 435 -6.87 25.28 15.89
CA ILE A 435 -6.13 25.83 17.02
C ILE A 435 -5.76 27.27 16.68
N ASN A 436 -6.17 28.19 17.55
CA ASN A 436 -5.86 29.60 17.43
C ASN A 436 -4.54 29.89 18.14
N THR A 437 -3.54 30.27 17.37
CA THR A 437 -2.23 30.70 17.89
C THR A 437 -2.21 32.22 18.02
N THR A 438 -1.26 32.75 18.79
CA THR A 438 -1.00 34.21 18.92
C THR A 438 -0.79 34.94 17.59
N SER A 439 -0.54 34.23 16.48
CA SER A 439 -0.41 34.79 15.13
C SER A 439 -1.72 35.04 14.37
N ASP A 440 -2.90 34.96 15.00
CA ASP A 440 -4.22 35.20 14.37
C ASP A 440 -4.49 34.30 13.14
N HIS A 441 -3.82 33.14 13.09
CA HIS A 441 -4.00 32.15 12.03
C HIS A 441 -4.57 30.87 12.62
N GLU A 442 -5.78 30.52 12.17
CA GLU A 442 -6.44 29.26 12.49
C GLU A 442 -5.63 28.11 11.91
N THR A 443 -5.12 27.24 12.78
CA THR A 443 -4.32 26.09 12.38
C THR A 443 -5.16 24.82 12.47
N PRO A 444 -5.61 24.23 11.35
CA PRO A 444 -6.39 23.01 11.39
C PRO A 444 -5.51 21.81 11.77
N VAL A 445 -5.92 21.08 12.79
CA VAL A 445 -5.28 19.84 13.25
C VAL A 445 -6.28 18.68 13.25
N ASN A 446 -5.78 17.45 13.19
CA ASN A 446 -6.67 16.29 13.23
C ASN A 446 -7.12 16.03 14.65
N PHE A 447 -8.40 15.69 14.80
CA PHE A 447 -8.98 15.20 16.04
C PHE A 447 -9.62 13.83 15.83
N TYR A 448 -9.43 12.97 16.83
CA TYR A 448 -10.00 11.63 16.90
C TYR A 448 -10.35 11.29 18.34
N VAL A 449 -11.43 10.52 18.51
CA VAL A 449 -11.64 9.71 19.71
C VAL A 449 -10.97 8.37 19.46
N ILE A 450 -9.99 8.00 20.28
CA ILE A 450 -9.35 6.68 20.19
C ILE A 450 -9.81 5.82 21.36
N GLN A 451 -10.08 4.54 21.10
CA GLN A 451 -10.52 3.61 22.12
C GLN A 451 -9.98 2.21 21.88
N ASN A 452 -9.73 1.48 22.96
CA ASN A 452 -9.50 0.04 22.97
C ASN A 452 -10.39 -0.57 24.08
N PRO A 453 -10.35 -1.90 24.34
CA PRO A 453 -11.19 -2.51 25.37
C PRO A 453 -10.94 -2.01 26.80
N GLU A 454 -9.78 -1.40 27.08
CA GLU A 454 -9.34 -0.99 28.41
C GLU A 454 -9.39 0.53 28.62
N SER A 455 -9.21 1.32 27.56
CA SER A 455 -9.06 2.78 27.65
C SER A 455 -9.73 3.53 26.50
N ARG A 456 -10.06 4.79 26.78
CA ARG A 456 -10.63 5.75 25.83
C ARG A 456 -9.91 7.09 26.02
N GLU A 457 -9.47 7.67 24.91
CA GLU A 457 -8.71 8.92 24.90
C GLU A 457 -9.20 9.83 23.77
N LEU A 458 -9.04 11.14 23.97
CA LEU A 458 -9.09 12.11 22.88
C LEU A 458 -7.68 12.30 22.34
N MET A 459 -7.55 12.40 21.02
CA MET A 459 -6.27 12.57 20.35
C MET A 459 -6.32 13.74 19.38
N ILE A 460 -5.34 14.65 19.50
CA ILE A 460 -5.00 15.64 18.48
C ILE A 460 -3.65 15.28 17.87
N TYR A 461 -3.52 15.38 16.54
CA TYR A 461 -2.21 15.25 15.90
C TYR A 461 -2.08 16.09 14.62
N TRP A 462 -0.84 16.49 14.31
CA TRP A 462 -0.50 17.25 13.10
C TRP A 462 0.94 16.98 12.66
N TYR A 463 1.29 17.51 11.49
CA TYR A 463 2.65 17.53 10.96
C TYR A 463 3.17 18.95 10.96
N GLN A 464 4.40 19.16 11.40
CA GLN A 464 5.02 20.48 11.45
C GLN A 464 6.43 20.46 10.88
N GLY A 465 6.80 21.50 10.14
CA GLY A 465 8.16 21.73 9.70
C GLY A 465 8.26 22.51 8.41
N ARG A 466 9.37 23.25 8.26
CA ARG A 466 9.62 24.17 7.14
C ARG A 466 8.55 25.28 7.03
N GLY A 467 8.10 25.78 8.19
CA GLY A 467 7.23 26.95 8.31
C GLY A 467 5.75 26.63 8.11
N ARG A 468 5.36 25.36 8.21
CA ARG A 468 3.99 24.91 7.96
C ARG A 468 3.53 23.95 9.05
N ILE A 469 2.26 24.07 9.40
CA ILE A 469 1.51 23.11 10.21
C ILE A 469 0.41 22.52 9.31
N LEU A 470 0.34 21.19 9.25
CA LEU A 470 -0.50 20.48 8.29
C LEU A 470 -1.26 19.36 9.01
N SER A 471 -2.56 19.26 8.72
CA SER A 471 -3.40 18.13 9.16
C SER A 471 -3.35 16.94 8.19
N SER A 472 -2.99 17.15 6.93
CA SER A 472 -2.98 16.06 5.94
C SER A 472 -1.58 15.49 5.74
N GLU A 473 -1.45 14.16 5.91
CA GLU A 473 -0.22 13.43 5.56
C GLU A 473 0.12 13.61 4.06
N PHE A 474 -0.90 13.62 3.20
CA PHE A 474 -0.73 13.81 1.76
C PHE A 474 -0.18 15.21 1.43
N GLN A 475 -0.70 16.26 2.08
CA GLN A 475 -0.14 17.61 1.93
C GLN A 475 1.28 17.67 2.47
N ALA A 476 1.56 17.06 3.63
CA ALA A 476 2.92 17.00 4.19
C ALA A 476 3.90 16.34 3.21
N LYS A 477 3.48 15.28 2.50
CA LYS A 477 4.28 14.63 1.45
C LYS A 477 4.47 15.52 0.22
N ILE A 478 3.43 16.20 -0.26
CA ILE A 478 3.54 17.13 -1.40
C ILE A 478 4.52 18.26 -1.08
N TYR A 479 4.35 18.93 0.06
CA TYR A 479 5.24 20.02 0.45
C TYR A 479 6.67 19.54 0.68
N MET A 480 6.86 18.35 1.23
CA MET A 480 8.19 17.74 1.34
C MET A 480 8.85 17.53 -0.03
N ILE A 481 8.11 17.06 -1.04
CA ILE A 481 8.64 16.91 -2.41
C ILE A 481 9.05 18.28 -2.97
N LEU A 482 8.20 19.30 -2.82
CA LEU A 482 8.48 20.66 -3.28
C LEU A 482 9.68 21.27 -2.55
N ASP A 483 9.77 21.13 -1.23
CA ASP A 483 10.85 21.69 -0.42
C ASP A 483 12.17 20.94 -0.62
N LYS A 484 12.16 19.63 -0.95
CA LYS A 484 13.39 18.95 -1.39
C LYS A 484 13.95 19.53 -2.67
N ILE A 485 13.08 19.93 -3.62
CA ILE A 485 13.48 20.55 -4.88
C ILE A 485 13.95 21.99 -4.65
N LEU A 486 13.16 22.79 -3.92
CA LEU A 486 13.34 24.24 -3.79
C LEU A 486 14.30 24.63 -2.66
N LYS A 487 14.20 23.96 -1.50
CA LYS A 487 14.95 24.29 -0.27
C LYS A 487 16.05 23.27 0.05
N ARG A 488 16.11 22.12 -0.66
CA ARG A 488 16.93 20.96 -0.30
C ARG A 488 16.69 20.49 1.14
N ARG A 489 15.45 20.59 1.60
CA ARG A 489 15.05 20.25 2.97
C ARG A 489 13.88 19.27 2.95
N SER A 490 13.94 18.27 3.83
CA SER A 490 12.87 17.29 4.04
C SER A 490 12.60 17.03 5.53
N ASP A 491 13.21 17.85 6.40
CA ASP A 491 13.09 17.75 7.83
C ASP A 491 11.69 18.13 8.34
N GLY A 492 11.18 17.42 9.33
CA GLY A 492 9.88 17.72 9.92
C GLY A 492 9.52 16.76 11.05
N ALA A 493 8.47 17.11 11.78
CA ALA A 493 7.96 16.34 12.90
C ALA A 493 6.49 15.94 12.72
N MET A 494 6.12 14.82 13.33
CA MET A 494 4.74 14.48 13.64
C MET A 494 4.54 14.65 15.14
N ILE A 495 3.47 15.37 15.51
CA ILE A 495 3.11 15.69 16.89
C ILE A 495 1.79 15.02 17.18
N ARG A 496 1.72 14.29 18.29
CA ARG A 496 0.51 13.64 18.79
C ARG A 496 0.34 13.97 20.26
N ILE A 497 -0.85 14.40 20.64
CA ILE A 497 -1.21 14.69 22.02
C ILE A 497 -2.46 13.88 22.34
N THR A 498 -2.45 13.15 23.45
CA THR A 498 -3.62 12.41 23.93
C THR A 498 -3.99 12.78 25.36
N ILE A 499 -5.28 12.64 25.68
CA ILE A 499 -5.83 12.83 27.02
C ILE A 499 -6.86 11.73 27.31
N PRO A 500 -6.75 10.98 28.41
CA PRO A 500 -7.79 10.05 28.83
C PRO A 500 -9.11 10.77 29.03
N SER A 501 -10.22 10.21 28.50
CA SER A 501 -11.53 10.88 28.58
C SER A 501 -12.69 9.90 28.58
N SER A 502 -13.64 10.13 29.48
CA SER A 502 -14.98 9.53 29.43
C SER A 502 -15.92 10.38 28.55
N GLU A 503 -17.00 9.78 28.03
CA GLU A 503 -17.93 10.49 27.12
C GLU A 503 -18.53 11.76 27.72
N ASN A 504 -18.72 11.80 29.05
CA ASN A 504 -19.29 12.95 29.75
C ASN A 504 -18.28 14.11 29.94
N GLU A 505 -16.98 13.84 29.82
CA GLU A 505 -15.90 14.80 30.04
C GLU A 505 -15.29 15.30 28.73
N ASP A 506 -15.75 14.81 27.58
CA ASP A 506 -15.12 15.07 26.29
C ASP A 506 -15.01 16.55 25.94
N ALA A 507 -16.04 17.35 26.24
CA ALA A 507 -16.01 18.79 25.95
C ALA A 507 -14.94 19.52 26.77
N GLU A 508 -14.81 19.16 28.04
CA GLU A 508 -13.85 19.76 28.96
C GLU A 508 -12.42 19.30 28.66
N ASN A 509 -12.22 18.00 28.42
CA ASN A 509 -10.92 17.44 28.05
C ASN A 509 -10.47 17.90 26.67
N LEU A 510 -11.39 18.11 25.73
CA LEU A 510 -11.08 18.68 24.43
C LEU A 510 -10.57 20.12 24.56
N GLN A 511 -11.18 20.94 25.42
CA GLN A 511 -10.68 22.29 25.66
C GLN A 511 -9.27 22.27 26.25
N ALA A 512 -9.01 21.41 27.25
CA ALA A 512 -7.68 21.25 27.81
C ALA A 512 -6.64 20.78 26.77
N LEU A 513 -7.05 19.89 25.87
CA LEU A 513 -6.22 19.39 24.78
C LEU A 513 -5.89 20.48 23.76
N ILE A 514 -6.86 21.35 23.42
CA ILE A 514 -6.67 22.52 22.56
C ILE A 514 -5.70 23.51 23.23
N ASP A 515 -5.92 23.85 24.50
CA ASP A 515 -5.10 24.79 25.25
C ASP A 515 -3.63 24.34 25.31
N PHE A 516 -3.40 23.06 25.61
CA PHE A 516 -2.06 22.48 25.62
C PHE A 516 -1.44 22.44 24.21
N SER A 517 -2.23 22.09 23.18
CA SER A 517 -1.75 22.07 21.79
C SER A 517 -1.30 23.45 21.33
N THR A 518 -1.99 24.53 21.74
CA THR A 518 -1.57 25.91 21.48
C THR A 518 -0.18 26.19 22.04
N GLN A 519 0.08 25.83 23.31
CA GLN A 519 1.38 26.01 23.95
C GLN A 519 2.49 25.23 23.22
N VAL A 520 2.19 24.01 22.77
CA VAL A 520 3.13 23.19 22.00
C VAL A 520 3.44 23.84 20.67
N ILE A 521 2.43 24.28 19.90
CA ILE A 521 2.61 24.91 18.58
C ILE A 521 3.49 26.16 18.69
N GLU A 522 3.30 27.01 19.70
CA GLU A 522 4.05 28.24 19.89
C GLU A 522 5.50 28.00 20.33
N THR A 523 5.75 26.91 21.05
CA THR A 523 7.09 26.54 21.55
C THR A 523 7.90 25.76 20.51
N LEU A 524 7.24 25.04 19.60
CA LEU A 524 7.90 24.10 18.70
C LEU A 524 8.90 24.69 17.69
N PRO A 525 8.78 25.94 17.17
CA PRO A 525 9.68 26.45 16.13
C PRO A 525 11.18 26.41 16.47
N SER A 526 11.57 26.52 17.75
CA SER A 526 12.98 26.38 18.16
C SER A 526 13.52 24.94 18.10
N PHE A 527 12.61 23.97 18.03
CA PHE A 527 12.90 22.54 17.98
C PHE A 527 12.58 21.93 16.61
N VAL A 528 11.64 22.50 15.85
CA VAL A 528 11.24 22.05 14.51
C VAL A 528 11.33 23.27 13.59
N PRO A 529 12.45 23.44 12.87
CA PRO A 529 12.74 24.70 12.19
C PRO A 529 11.78 25.05 11.05
N ASP A 530 11.55 26.34 10.88
CA ASP A 530 10.77 26.92 9.78
C ASP A 530 11.46 26.88 8.41
#